data_AF-A0A9X4RRU5-F1
#
_entry.id   AF-A0A9X4RRU5-F1
#
_cell.length_a   1.000
_cell.length_b   1.000
_cell.length_c   1.000
_cell.angle_alpha   90.00
_cell.angle_beta   90.00
_cell.angle_gamma   90.00
#
_symmetry.space_group_name_H-M   'P 1'
#
loop_
_entity.id
_entity.type
_entity.pdbx_description
1 polymer ?
#
loop_
_entity_poly.entity_id
_entity_poly.type
_entity_poly.pdbx_seq_one_letter_code
_entity_poly.pdbx_strand_id
1 'polypeptide(L)'
;MTNQMNVLEVMLGKEQSYMAGLAGFLINNFAIFMLGSILAQYMEASGATQTIANSILKVMGKDSPYKGLLAITLIASILTYGGVSIFVVIFTLLPLSRPLFKELNINWALFPLPVFLGAGTYTMATLPGAPSIQNVIPTKVLGTSLTATPVISLAASLTLLVFGMLYMAYCLKKSLADGETYTEEEDDTSVALAD
;
A
#
# COMPACT_ATOMS: atom_id res chain seq x y z
N MET A 1 -20.90 -6.71 -26.87
CA MET A 1 -20.03 -7.01 -25.71
C MET A 1 -20.38 -6.19 -24.46
N THR A 2 -21.23 -5.18 -24.54
CA THR A 2 -21.93 -4.64 -23.37
C THR A 2 -23.35 -5.24 -23.36
N ASN A 3 -23.79 -5.74 -22.21
CA ASN A 3 -25.10 -6.37 -22.01
C ASN A 3 -26.26 -5.33 -22.05
N GLN A 4 -26.32 -4.51 -23.11
CA GLN A 4 -27.17 -3.33 -23.27
C GLN A 4 -27.04 -2.22 -22.19
N MET A 5 -26.03 -2.27 -21.32
CA MET A 5 -25.74 -1.14 -20.42
C MET A 5 -25.25 0.09 -21.19
N ASN A 6 -25.90 1.22 -20.97
CA ASN A 6 -25.47 2.52 -21.45
C ASN A 6 -24.21 2.94 -20.67
N VAL A 7 -23.04 2.82 -21.31
CA VAL A 7 -21.73 3.09 -20.67
C VAL A 7 -21.65 4.52 -20.15
N LEU A 8 -22.28 5.48 -20.85
CA LEU A 8 -22.26 6.88 -20.44
C LEU A 8 -23.06 7.09 -19.15
N GLU A 9 -24.17 6.37 -19.00
CA GLU A 9 -25.01 6.40 -17.80
C GLU A 9 -24.34 5.69 -16.60
N VAL A 10 -23.68 4.56 -16.85
CA VAL A 10 -22.90 3.84 -15.83
C VAL A 10 -21.68 4.65 -15.38
N MET A 11 -21.06 5.44 -16.27
CA MET A 11 -19.90 6.27 -15.93
C MET A 11 -20.31 7.61 -15.29
N LEU A 12 -21.28 8.33 -15.88
CA LEU A 12 -21.59 9.73 -15.57
C LEU A 12 -23.01 9.98 -15.03
N GLY A 13 -23.81 8.94 -14.81
CA GLY A 13 -25.16 9.06 -14.24
C GLY A 13 -25.17 9.61 -12.80
N LYS A 14 -26.35 9.70 -12.17
CA LYS A 14 -26.50 10.39 -10.88
C LYS A 14 -26.34 9.52 -9.62
N GLU A 15 -27.04 8.39 -9.50
CA GLU A 15 -27.15 7.70 -8.20
C GLU A 15 -26.39 6.36 -8.13
N GLN A 16 -26.17 5.69 -9.26
CA GLN A 16 -25.49 4.37 -9.35
C GLN A 16 -24.32 4.40 -10.34
N SER A 17 -23.80 5.60 -10.62
CA SER A 17 -22.69 5.76 -11.57
C SER A 17 -21.33 5.65 -10.89
N TYR A 18 -20.30 5.34 -11.67
CA TYR A 18 -18.92 5.38 -11.23
C TYR A 18 -18.56 6.75 -10.64
N MET A 19 -18.96 7.86 -11.27
CA MET A 19 -18.67 9.21 -10.75
C MET A 19 -19.36 9.49 -9.42
N ALA A 20 -20.60 9.03 -9.23
CA ALA A 20 -21.30 9.16 -7.95
C ALA A 20 -20.60 8.35 -6.85
N GLY A 21 -20.17 7.12 -7.17
CA GLY A 21 -19.40 6.27 -6.26
C GLY A 21 -18.02 6.86 -5.92
N LEU A 22 -17.30 7.38 -6.91
CA LEU A 22 -16.02 8.05 -6.74
C LEU A 22 -16.17 9.32 -5.88
N ALA A 23 -17.16 10.16 -6.18
CA ALA A 23 -17.45 11.36 -5.40
C ALA A 23 -17.79 11.02 -3.94
N GLY A 24 -18.66 10.02 -3.72
CA GLY A 24 -18.97 9.52 -2.39
C GLY A 24 -17.74 8.98 -1.65
N PHE A 25 -16.88 8.23 -2.35
CA PHE A 25 -15.62 7.76 -1.80
C PHE A 25 -14.69 8.91 -1.39
N LEU A 26 -14.51 9.91 -2.25
CA LEU A 26 -13.67 11.08 -1.97
C LEU A 26 -14.23 11.88 -0.79
N ILE A 27 -15.54 12.14 -0.75
CA ILE A 27 -16.19 12.86 0.36
C ILE A 27 -15.99 12.10 1.68
N ASN A 28 -16.22 10.79 1.68
CA ASN A 28 -16.10 9.96 2.89
C ASN A 28 -14.66 9.84 3.39
N ASN A 29 -13.66 9.93 2.50
CA ASN A 29 -12.24 9.80 2.85
C ASN A 29 -11.48 11.14 2.82
N PHE A 30 -12.17 12.26 2.60
CA PHE A 30 -11.56 13.56 2.38
C PHE A 30 -10.61 13.96 3.51
N ALA A 31 -11.06 13.82 4.77
CA ALA A 31 -10.23 14.14 5.93
C ALA A 31 -8.97 13.27 6.00
N ILE A 32 -9.07 11.98 5.65
CA ILE A 32 -7.91 11.07 5.65
C ILE A 32 -6.91 11.47 4.57
N PHE A 33 -7.39 11.83 3.38
CA PHE A 33 -6.52 12.28 2.29
C PHE A 33 -5.84 13.61 2.59
N MET A 34 -6.58 14.57 3.15
CA MET A 34 -6.01 15.85 3.56
C MET A 34 -4.98 15.69 4.68
N LEU A 35 -5.30 14.95 5.74
CA LEU A 35 -4.37 14.74 6.83
C LEU A 35 -3.16 13.91 6.40
N GLY A 36 -3.37 12.94 5.50
CA GLY A 36 -2.30 12.15 4.89
C GLY A 36 -1.33 12.99 4.07
N SER A 37 -1.83 13.93 3.26
CA SER A 37 -0.97 14.83 2.48
C SER A 37 -0.21 15.80 3.38
N ILE A 38 -0.87 16.39 4.39
CA ILE A 38 -0.21 17.27 5.38
C ILE A 38 0.89 16.52 6.12
N LEU A 39 0.61 15.28 6.57
CA LEU A 39 1.60 14.45 7.25
C LEU A 39 2.80 14.13 6.35
N ALA A 40 2.55 13.75 5.10
CA ALA A 40 3.61 13.44 4.14
C ALA A 40 4.52 14.65 3.92
N GLN A 41 3.93 15.83 3.67
CA GLN A 41 4.67 17.08 3.49
C GLN A 41 5.45 17.46 4.76
N TYR A 42 4.84 17.30 5.93
CA TYR A 42 5.49 17.62 7.21
C TYR A 42 6.68 16.70 7.49
N MET A 43 6.55 15.39 7.21
CA MET A 43 7.64 14.43 7.37
C MET A 43 8.79 14.69 6.39
N GLU A 44 8.49 15.17 5.19
CA GLU A 44 9.48 15.58 4.22
C GLU A 44 10.20 16.87 4.64
N ALA A 45 9.43 17.91 5.00
CA ALA A 45 9.96 19.20 5.44
C ALA A 45 10.79 19.12 6.72
N SER A 46 10.44 18.21 7.65
CA SER A 46 11.19 18.00 8.90
C SER A 46 12.47 17.19 8.74
N GLY A 47 12.73 16.57 7.57
CA GLY A 47 13.85 15.66 7.38
C GLY A 47 13.72 14.33 8.15
N ALA A 48 12.58 14.09 8.82
CA ALA A 48 12.30 12.87 9.56
C ALA A 48 12.39 11.65 8.63
N THR A 49 11.92 11.82 7.41
CA THR A 49 11.92 10.79 6.38
C THR A 49 13.32 10.24 6.09
N GLN A 50 14.31 11.12 5.86
CA GLN A 50 15.69 10.73 5.60
C GLN A 50 16.32 10.06 6.82
N THR A 51 15.98 10.52 8.03
CA THR A 51 16.47 9.91 9.28
C THR A 51 15.95 8.49 9.47
N ILE A 52 14.66 8.25 9.21
CA ILE A 52 14.07 6.91 9.33
C ILE A 52 14.64 5.98 8.26
N ALA A 53 14.73 6.43 7.00
CA ALA A 53 15.33 5.65 5.92
C ALA A 53 16.78 5.26 6.23
N ASN A 54 17.61 6.21 6.69
CA ASN A 54 18.98 5.93 7.12
C ASN A 54 19.04 4.95 8.31
N SER A 55 18.10 5.04 9.24
CA SER A 55 18.02 4.11 10.37
C SER A 55 17.68 2.69 9.92
N ILE A 56 16.72 2.53 9.00
CA ILE A 56 16.38 1.25 8.38
C ILE A 56 17.61 0.68 7.64
N LEU A 57 18.30 1.52 6.84
CA LEU A 57 19.48 1.10 6.10
C LEU A 57 20.67 0.74 6.98
N LYS A 58 20.85 1.41 8.13
CA LYS A 58 21.87 1.05 9.13
C LYS A 58 21.61 -0.32 9.74
N VAL A 59 20.36 -0.66 10.03
CA VAL A 59 20.00 -1.95 10.63
C VAL A 59 20.04 -3.08 9.61
N MET A 60 19.55 -2.82 8.39
CA MET A 60 19.39 -3.87 7.38
C MET A 60 20.63 -4.05 6.49
N GLY A 61 21.48 -3.03 6.41
CA GLY A 61 22.62 -2.94 5.51
C GLY A 61 22.21 -2.43 4.13
N LYS A 62 23.11 -1.67 3.48
CA LYS A 62 22.94 -1.19 2.09
C LYS A 62 23.22 -2.28 1.05
N ASP A 63 23.72 -3.44 1.49
CA ASP A 63 24.20 -4.53 0.62
C ASP A 63 23.08 -5.31 -0.09
N SER A 64 21.81 -5.10 0.27
CA SER A 64 20.70 -5.85 -0.32
C SER A 64 19.44 -4.99 -0.53
N PRO A 65 19.14 -4.59 -1.78
CA PRO A 65 17.91 -3.87 -2.13
C PRO A 65 16.63 -4.60 -1.69
N TYR A 66 16.67 -5.93 -1.67
CA TYR A 66 15.58 -6.78 -1.21
C TYR A 66 15.20 -6.55 0.26
N LYS A 67 16.20 -6.28 1.11
CA LYS A 67 15.96 -5.98 2.52
C LYS A 67 15.21 -4.66 2.70
N GLY A 68 15.48 -3.65 1.89
CA GLY A 68 14.73 -2.39 1.91
C GLY A 68 13.25 -2.59 1.58
N LEU A 69 12.95 -3.38 0.55
CA LEU A 69 11.58 -3.76 0.19
C LEU A 69 10.89 -4.55 1.32
N LEU A 70 11.60 -5.51 1.94
CA LEU A 70 11.09 -6.24 3.11
C LEU A 70 10.80 -5.32 4.29
N ALA A 71 11.62 -4.29 4.53
CA ALA A 71 11.39 -3.32 5.60
C ALA A 71 10.02 -2.64 5.44
N ILE A 72 9.73 -2.19 4.22
CA ILE A 72 8.46 -1.56 3.88
C ILE A 72 7.31 -2.54 4.06
N THR A 73 7.46 -3.78 3.59
CA THR A 73 6.47 -4.84 3.80
C THR A 73 6.20 -5.07 5.29
N LEU A 74 7.23 -5.12 6.13
CA LEU A 74 7.07 -5.32 7.58
C LEU A 74 6.35 -4.14 8.24
N ILE A 75 6.73 -2.90 7.91
CA ILE A 75 6.07 -1.70 8.44
C ILE A 75 4.60 -1.66 8.01
N ALA A 76 4.33 -1.89 6.72
CA ALA A 76 2.97 -1.99 6.18
C ALA A 76 2.14 -3.04 6.93
N SER A 77 2.75 -4.20 7.19
CA SER A 77 2.09 -5.32 7.86
C SER A 77 1.75 -5.02 9.31
N ILE A 78 2.66 -4.36 10.04
CA ILE A 78 2.42 -3.96 11.43
C ILE A 78 1.29 -2.93 11.50
N LEU A 79 1.29 -1.93 10.63
CA LEU A 79 0.25 -0.90 10.59
C LEU A 79 -1.12 -1.51 10.25
N THR A 80 -1.20 -2.33 9.21
CA THR A 80 -2.46 -2.97 8.81
C THR A 80 -2.97 -3.95 9.86
N TYR A 81 -2.07 -4.74 10.46
CA TYR A 81 -2.46 -5.64 11.55
C TYR A 81 -2.92 -4.86 12.80
N GLY A 82 -2.38 -3.65 13.02
CA GLY A 82 -2.87 -2.69 14.00
C GLY A 82 -4.26 -2.10 13.70
N GLY A 83 -4.93 -2.53 12.62
CA GLY A 83 -6.25 -2.07 12.23
C GLY A 83 -6.24 -0.77 11.41
N VAL A 84 -5.06 -0.28 11.02
CA VAL A 84 -4.93 0.90 10.17
C VAL A 84 -5.35 0.55 8.74
N SER A 85 -6.22 1.38 8.17
CA SER A 85 -6.67 1.22 6.78
C SER A 85 -5.52 1.33 5.79
N ILE A 86 -5.54 0.51 4.72
CA ILE A 86 -4.54 0.54 3.65
C ILE A 86 -4.35 1.94 3.04
N PHE A 87 -5.40 2.75 2.99
CA PHE A 87 -5.32 4.14 2.51
C PHE A 87 -4.36 4.98 3.37
N VAL A 88 -4.46 4.88 4.69
CA VAL A 88 -3.57 5.60 5.63
C VAL A 88 -2.15 5.05 5.55
N VAL A 89 -2.02 3.73 5.42
CA VAL A 89 -0.70 3.06 5.29
C VAL A 89 0.07 3.60 4.09
N ILE A 90 -0.58 3.83 2.95
CA ILE A 90 0.06 4.39 1.76
C ILE A 90 0.63 5.80 2.06
N PHE A 91 -0.14 6.70 2.68
CA PHE A 91 0.35 8.05 3.01
C PHE A 91 1.52 8.06 4.00
N THR A 92 1.59 7.07 4.89
CA THR A 92 2.71 6.94 5.82
C THR A 92 3.96 6.39 5.13
N LEU A 93 3.78 5.45 4.21
CA LEU A 93 4.89 4.77 3.53
C LEU A 93 5.45 5.56 2.36
N LEU A 94 4.66 6.38 1.67
CA LEU A 94 5.11 7.22 0.56
C LEU A 94 6.33 8.08 0.91
N PRO A 95 6.26 8.97 1.91
CA PRO A 95 7.42 9.77 2.29
C PRO A 95 8.56 8.84 2.69
N LEU A 96 8.32 7.86 3.57
CA LEU A 96 9.35 6.94 4.07
C LEU A 96 10.11 6.18 2.97
N SER A 97 9.40 5.74 1.93
CA SER A 97 9.94 4.85 0.91
C SER A 97 10.74 5.58 -0.16
N ARG A 98 10.41 6.84 -0.47
CA ARG A 98 11.15 7.64 -1.48
C ARG A 98 12.66 7.70 -1.22
N PRO A 99 13.16 8.16 -0.05
CA PRO A 99 14.59 8.19 0.20
C PRO A 99 15.19 6.78 0.32
N LEU A 100 14.43 5.79 0.78
CA LEU A 100 14.92 4.40 0.84
C LEU A 100 15.16 3.82 -0.57
N PHE A 101 14.23 4.03 -1.50
CA PHE A 101 14.37 3.63 -2.90
C PHE A 101 15.48 4.40 -3.61
N LYS A 102 15.63 5.71 -3.31
CA LYS A 102 16.71 6.54 -3.81
C LYS A 102 18.08 6.06 -3.34
N GLU A 103 18.24 5.77 -2.04
CA GLU A 103 19.51 5.30 -1.48
C GLU A 103 19.88 3.88 -1.94
N LEU A 104 18.89 3.02 -2.22
CA LEU A 104 19.10 1.66 -2.74
C LEU A 104 19.14 1.58 -4.27
N ASN A 105 18.89 2.70 -4.96
CA ASN A 105 18.79 2.81 -6.41
C ASN A 105 17.83 1.76 -7.03
N ILE A 106 16.63 1.65 -6.47
CA ILE A 106 15.57 0.74 -6.93
C ILE A 106 14.54 1.53 -7.75
N ASN A 107 14.04 0.96 -8.84
CA ASN A 107 12.94 1.54 -9.61
C ASN A 107 11.70 1.83 -8.73
N TRP A 108 11.20 3.07 -8.75
CA TRP A 108 10.01 3.50 -7.99
C TRP A 108 8.75 2.73 -8.39
N ALA A 109 8.67 2.21 -9.62
CA ALA A 109 7.54 1.38 -10.06
C ALA A 109 7.36 0.09 -9.22
N LEU A 110 8.39 -0.33 -8.48
CA LEU A 110 8.29 -1.46 -7.55
C LEU A 110 7.65 -1.08 -6.21
N PHE A 111 7.44 0.19 -5.88
CA PHE A 111 6.85 0.64 -4.60
C PHE A 111 5.50 0.00 -4.24
N PRO A 112 4.54 -0.19 -5.17
CA PRO A 112 3.28 -0.85 -4.83
C PRO A 112 3.49 -2.28 -4.32
N LEU A 113 4.53 -2.97 -4.79
CA LEU A 113 4.77 -4.38 -4.49
C LEU A 113 4.95 -4.69 -2.99
N PRO A 114 5.91 -4.07 -2.26
CA PRO A 114 6.07 -4.32 -0.83
C PRO A 114 4.88 -3.82 0.00
N VAL A 115 4.20 -2.74 -0.44
CA VAL A 115 3.05 -2.16 0.26
C VAL A 115 1.84 -3.08 0.16
N PHE A 116 1.46 -3.53 -1.04
CA PHE A 116 0.36 -4.46 -1.21
C PHE A 116 0.66 -5.83 -0.62
N LEU A 117 1.92 -6.29 -0.72
CA LEU A 117 2.31 -7.51 -0.03
C LEU A 117 2.06 -7.41 1.48
N GLY A 118 2.48 -6.31 2.12
CA GLY A 118 2.34 -6.17 3.57
C GLY A 118 0.95 -5.77 4.06
N ALA A 119 0.25 -4.88 3.34
CA ALA A 119 -1.03 -4.31 3.76
C ALA A 119 -2.26 -4.88 3.04
N GLY A 120 -2.08 -5.45 1.85
CA GLY A 120 -3.17 -5.86 0.96
C GLY A 120 -3.40 -7.36 0.84
N THR A 121 -2.49 -8.20 1.34
CA THR A 121 -2.57 -9.66 1.18
C THR A 121 -2.82 -10.39 2.51
N TYR A 122 -1.78 -10.97 3.11
CA TYR A 122 -1.90 -11.92 4.21
C TYR A 122 -2.44 -11.29 5.50
N THR A 123 -2.15 -10.00 5.73
CA THR A 123 -2.64 -9.20 6.87
C THR A 123 -4.10 -8.81 6.75
N MET A 124 -4.56 -8.50 5.54
CA MET A 124 -5.94 -8.10 5.30
C MET A 124 -6.89 -9.31 5.20
N ALA A 125 -6.46 -10.39 4.55
CA ALA A 125 -7.36 -11.47 4.15
C ALA A 125 -7.31 -12.69 5.09
N THR A 126 -6.10 -13.12 5.49
CA THR A 126 -5.91 -14.49 6.02
C THR A 126 -5.43 -14.58 7.45
N LEU A 127 -4.84 -13.52 8.01
CA LEU A 127 -4.39 -13.52 9.41
C LEU A 127 -5.61 -13.70 10.35
N PRO A 128 -5.55 -14.64 11.32
CA PRO A 128 -6.64 -14.83 12.26
C PRO A 128 -6.98 -13.51 12.99
N GLY A 129 -8.26 -13.18 13.07
CA GLY A 129 -8.69 -11.95 13.76
C GLY A 129 -8.50 -10.64 12.98
N ALA A 130 -8.13 -10.69 11.69
CA ALA A 130 -8.05 -9.49 10.87
C ALA A 130 -9.39 -8.73 10.85
N PRO A 131 -9.43 -7.44 11.24
CA PRO A 131 -10.68 -6.67 11.41
C PRO A 131 -11.24 -6.13 10.09
N SER A 132 -10.77 -6.62 8.95
CA SER A 132 -11.12 -6.16 7.62
C SER A 132 -12.61 -6.39 7.32
N ILE A 133 -13.26 -5.41 6.68
CA ILE A 133 -14.70 -5.48 6.31
C ILE A 133 -15.03 -6.76 5.55
N GLN A 134 -14.11 -7.21 4.69
CA GLN A 134 -14.23 -8.45 3.91
C GLN A 134 -14.36 -9.70 4.79
N ASN A 135 -13.73 -9.72 5.97
CA ASN A 135 -13.78 -10.83 6.92
C ASN A 135 -14.94 -10.67 7.93
N VAL A 136 -15.36 -9.43 8.19
CA VAL A 136 -16.45 -9.12 9.13
C VAL A 136 -17.85 -9.37 8.51
N ILE A 137 -18.02 -9.20 7.20
CA ILE A 137 -19.33 -9.43 6.56
C ILE A 137 -19.76 -10.91 6.65
N PRO A 138 -18.94 -11.90 6.25
CA PRO A 138 -19.34 -13.31 6.31
C PRO A 138 -19.56 -13.81 7.73
N THR A 139 -18.79 -13.33 8.71
CA THR A 139 -18.95 -13.71 10.13
C THR A 139 -20.30 -13.29 10.69
N LYS A 140 -20.82 -12.13 10.27
CA LYS A 140 -22.17 -11.66 10.62
C LYS A 140 -23.29 -12.51 10.00
N VAL A 141 -23.08 -13.03 8.78
CA VAL A 141 -24.07 -13.87 8.09
C VAL A 141 -24.05 -15.32 8.59
N LEU A 142 -22.85 -15.85 8.86
CA LEU A 142 -22.64 -17.26 9.25
C LEU A 142 -22.68 -17.48 10.76
N GLY A 143 -22.68 -16.43 11.58
CA GLY A 143 -22.68 -16.54 13.04
C GLY A 143 -21.37 -17.07 13.64
N THR A 144 -20.27 -17.03 12.89
CA THR A 144 -18.95 -17.54 13.29
C THR A 144 -18.04 -16.42 13.80
N SER A 145 -17.07 -16.71 14.67
CA SER A 145 -16.07 -15.71 15.10
C SER A 145 -15.01 -15.46 14.02
N LEU A 146 -14.35 -14.29 14.05
CA LEU A 146 -13.19 -13.95 13.20
C LEU A 146 -11.97 -14.87 13.42
N THR A 147 -11.99 -15.68 14.48
CA THR A 147 -10.92 -16.60 14.87
C THR A 147 -11.36 -18.06 14.77
N ALA A 148 -12.49 -18.36 14.11
CA ALA A 148 -13.08 -19.70 14.11
C ALA A 148 -12.17 -20.78 13.49
N THR A 149 -11.27 -20.41 12.57
CA THR A 149 -10.38 -21.36 11.88
C THR A 149 -8.92 -20.90 11.90
N PRO A 150 -8.30 -20.77 13.08
CA PRO A 150 -7.01 -20.07 13.22
C PRO A 150 -5.84 -20.84 12.59
N VAL A 151 -5.88 -22.17 12.61
CA VAL A 151 -4.81 -23.02 12.06
C VAL A 151 -4.73 -22.93 10.54
N ILE A 152 -5.89 -23.01 9.86
CA ILE A 152 -5.95 -22.94 8.38
C ILE A 152 -5.61 -21.51 7.92
N SER A 153 -6.10 -20.50 8.64
CA SER A 153 -5.75 -19.09 8.42
C SER A 153 -4.24 -18.84 8.54
N LEU A 154 -3.59 -19.42 9.54
CA LEU A 154 -2.15 -19.27 9.73
C LEU A 154 -1.36 -19.95 8.60
N ALA A 155 -1.73 -21.16 8.20
CA ALA A 155 -1.12 -21.86 7.06
C ALA A 155 -1.30 -21.09 5.73
N ALA A 156 -2.50 -20.55 5.49
CA ALA A 156 -2.79 -19.73 4.31
C ALA A 156 -1.98 -18.42 4.32
N SER A 157 -1.91 -17.73 5.46
CA SER A 157 -1.12 -16.50 5.60
C SER A 157 0.37 -16.73 5.35
N LEU A 158 0.91 -17.84 5.86
CA LEU A 158 2.31 -18.20 5.64
C LEU A 158 2.58 -18.49 4.16
N THR A 159 1.66 -19.20 3.51
CA THR A 159 1.76 -19.52 2.08
C THR A 159 1.77 -18.24 1.25
N LEU A 160 0.84 -17.30 1.50
CA LEU A 160 0.77 -16.01 0.81
C LEU A 160 2.03 -15.16 1.05
N LEU A 161 2.51 -15.12 2.28
CA LEU A 161 3.73 -14.38 2.63
C LEU A 161 4.96 -14.94 1.91
N VAL A 162 5.15 -16.26 1.93
CA VAL A 162 6.27 -16.92 1.23
C VAL A 162 6.18 -16.67 -0.27
N PHE A 163 5.01 -16.88 -0.87
CA PHE A 163 4.83 -16.70 -2.31
C PHE A 163 5.05 -15.24 -2.73
N GLY A 164 4.54 -14.30 -1.94
CA GLY A 164 4.72 -12.87 -2.18
C GLY A 164 6.17 -12.40 -2.02
N MET A 165 6.89 -12.92 -1.02
CA MET A 165 8.33 -12.68 -0.87
C MET A 165 9.14 -13.21 -2.07
N LEU A 166 8.82 -14.41 -2.55
CA LEU A 166 9.46 -14.98 -3.75
C LEU A 166 9.17 -14.16 -5.00
N TYR A 167 7.91 -13.72 -5.17
CA TYR A 167 7.52 -12.88 -6.30
C TYR A 167 8.19 -11.49 -6.23
N MET A 168 8.28 -10.90 -5.04
CA MET A 168 9.01 -9.65 -4.82
C MET A 168 10.51 -9.79 -5.15
N ALA A 169 11.13 -10.88 -4.76
CA ALA A 169 12.52 -11.18 -5.12
C ALA A 169 12.69 -11.34 -6.65
N TYR A 170 11.73 -11.99 -7.31
CA TYR A 170 11.73 -12.14 -8.76
C TYR A 170 11.61 -10.78 -9.48
N CYS A 171 10.64 -9.94 -9.10
CA CYS A 171 10.44 -8.62 -9.70
C CYS A 171 11.65 -7.71 -9.49
N LEU A 172 12.23 -7.71 -8.28
CA LEU A 172 13.45 -6.96 -8.00
C LEU A 172 14.62 -7.45 -8.87
N LYS A 173 14.83 -8.77 -8.95
CA LYS A 173 15.92 -9.35 -9.76
C LYS A 173 15.75 -9.00 -11.23
N LYS A 174 14.51 -9.00 -11.73
CA LYS A 174 14.19 -8.59 -13.10
C LYS A 174 14.51 -7.11 -13.33
N SER A 175 14.02 -6.23 -12.46
CA SER A 175 14.29 -4.78 -12.53
C SER A 175 15.78 -4.45 -12.53
N LEU A 176 16.56 -5.11 -11.66
CA LEU A 176 18.03 -4.97 -11.63
C LEU A 176 18.71 -5.52 -12.89
N ALA A 177 18.21 -6.62 -13.46
CA ALA A 177 18.75 -7.21 -14.69
C ALA A 177 18.45 -6.33 -15.93
N ASP A 178 17.29 -5.67 -15.93
CA ASP A 178 16.86 -4.73 -16.97
C ASP A 178 17.56 -3.36 -16.82
N GLY A 179 18.36 -3.17 -15.77
CA GLY A 179 19.13 -1.94 -15.52
C GLY A 179 18.27 -0.76 -15.07
N GLU A 180 17.06 -1.02 -14.58
CA GLU A 180 16.16 0.02 -14.11
C GLU A 180 16.69 0.66 -12.82
N THR A 181 16.74 1.99 -12.80
CA THR A 181 17.22 2.77 -11.66
C THR A 181 16.10 3.61 -11.05
N TYR A 182 16.36 4.19 -9.89
CA TYR A 182 15.43 5.17 -9.32
C TYR A 182 15.35 6.42 -10.21
N THR A 183 14.16 6.71 -10.73
CA THR A 183 13.84 7.95 -11.43
C THR A 183 12.95 8.81 -10.53
N GLU A 184 13.37 10.04 -10.24
CA GLU A 184 12.47 11.04 -9.69
C GLU A 184 11.56 11.48 -10.84
N GLU A 185 10.28 11.15 -10.77
CA GLU A 185 9.29 11.91 -11.54
C GLU A 185 9.38 13.35 -11.03
N GLU A 186 9.73 14.28 -11.93
CA GLU A 186 9.67 15.70 -11.63
C GLU A 186 8.27 16.00 -11.09
N ASP A 187 8.27 16.64 -9.93
CA ASP A 187 7.07 17.02 -9.22
C ASP A 187 6.31 18.05 -10.05
N ASP A 188 5.39 17.59 -10.89
CA ASP A 188 4.45 18.42 -11.62
C ASP A 188 3.37 19.01 -10.68
N THR A 189 3.63 19.10 -9.37
CA THR A 189 2.90 19.96 -8.44
C THR A 189 3.39 21.41 -8.41
N SER A 190 4.07 21.85 -9.47
CA SER A 190 4.02 23.26 -9.89
C SER A 190 2.76 23.57 -10.70
N VAL A 191 1.59 23.08 -10.25
CA VAL A 191 0.31 23.65 -10.67
C VAL A 191 0.21 25.02 -10.02
N ALA A 192 0.76 26.01 -10.72
CA ALA A 192 0.35 27.41 -10.77
C ALA A 192 -0.23 27.98 -9.46
N LEU A 193 0.66 28.31 -8.51
CA LEU A 193 0.50 29.51 -7.70
C LEU A 193 1.32 30.63 -8.35
N ALA A 194 0.97 30.96 -9.59
CA ALA A 194 1.38 32.18 -10.25
C ALA A 194 0.12 32.77 -10.91
N ASP A 195 -0.24 33.93 -10.37
CA ASP A 195 -1.31 34.87 -10.75
C ASP A 195 -2.74 34.62 -10.22
#